data_AF-A0A2K8TK40-F1
#
_entry.id   AF-A0A2K8TK40-F1
#
_cell.length_a   1.000
_cell.length_b   1.000
_cell.length_c   1.000
_cell.angle_alpha   90.00
_cell.angle_beta   90.00
_cell.angle_gamma   90.00
#
_symmetry.space_group_name_H-M   'P 1'
#
loop_
_entity.id
_entity.type
_entity.pdbx_description
1 polymer ?
#
loop_
_entity_poly.entity_id
_entity_poly.type
_entity_poly.pdbx_seq_one_letter_code
_entity_poly.pdbx_strand_id
1 'polypeptide(L)' 'MSFGKWKPIEPSIEGLAFKENQQVSFKHKKKQVVGTIVSLLNNSAVVTLSIAQVSVTSEKTVISYKNLVAI' A
#
# COMPACT_ATOMS: atom_id res chain seq x y z
N MET A 1 -5.61 -9.27 37.02
CA MET A 1 -4.96 -8.36 36.06
C MET A 1 -5.80 -8.33 34.80
N SER A 2 -6.58 -7.26 34.58
CA SER A 2 -7.34 -7.12 33.34
C SER A 2 -6.41 -6.51 32.30
N PHE A 3 -6.04 -7.29 31.27
CA PHE A 3 -5.37 -6.74 30.09
C PHE A 3 -6.39 -5.83 29.42
N GLY A 4 -6.17 -4.51 29.54
CA GLY A 4 -7.02 -3.50 28.92
C GLY A 4 -7.29 -3.88 27.47
N LYS A 5 -8.58 -3.96 27.10
CA LYS A 5 -8.99 -4.32 25.74
C LYS A 5 -8.29 -3.37 24.78
N TRP A 6 -7.41 -3.89 23.93
CA TRP A 6 -6.82 -3.13 22.84
C TRP A 6 -7.96 -2.49 22.04
N LYS A 7 -7.80 -1.21 21.66
CA LYS A 7 -8.80 -0.55 20.82
C LYS A 7 -9.10 -1.42 19.61
N PRO A 8 -10.39 -1.61 19.25
CA PRO A 8 -10.74 -2.35 18.06
C PRO A 8 -10.02 -1.73 16.86
N ILE A 9 -9.50 -2.61 16.01
CA ILE A 9 -8.78 -2.24 14.81
C ILE A 9 -9.82 -1.76 13.81
N GLU A 10 -9.93 -0.45 13.66
CA GLU A 10 -10.78 0.18 12.66
C GLU A 10 -10.01 0.30 11.33
N PRO A 11 -10.60 -0.12 10.20
CA PRO A 11 -9.99 0.09 8.89
C PRO A 11 -9.93 1.60 8.59
N SER A 12 -8.85 2.07 7.97
CA SER A 12 -8.75 3.49 7.63
C SER A 12 -9.77 3.86 6.55
N ILE A 13 -10.42 5.02 6.72
CA ILE A 13 -11.36 5.58 5.74
C ILE A 13 -10.68 5.74 4.37
N GLU A 14 -9.40 6.11 4.37
CA GLU A 14 -8.55 6.27 3.18
C GLU A 14 -8.31 4.94 2.46
N GLY A 15 -8.26 3.82 3.18
CA GLY A 15 -8.07 2.48 2.62
C GLY A 15 -9.28 1.95 1.86
N LEU A 16 -10.48 2.46 2.15
CA LEU A 16 -11.72 2.10 1.44
C LEU A 16 -11.73 2.57 -0.03
N ALA A 17 -10.91 3.56 -0.37
CA ALA A 17 -10.80 4.09 -1.72
C ALA A 17 -10.01 3.18 -2.67
N PHE A 18 -9.26 2.20 -2.12
CA PHE A 18 -8.35 1.36 -2.89
C PHE A 18 -8.85 -0.07 -2.99
N LYS A 19 -8.58 -0.71 -4.13
CA LYS A 19 -8.92 -2.12 -4.38
C LYS A 19 -7.67 -2.94 -4.66
N GLU A 20 -7.76 -4.24 -4.39
CA GLU A 20 -6.74 -5.19 -4.83
C GLU A 20 -6.60 -5.17 -6.36
N ASN A 21 -5.39 -5.36 -6.85
CA ASN A 21 -5.00 -5.29 -8.26
C ASN A 21 -5.20 -3.91 -8.93
N GLN A 22 -5.46 -2.85 -8.16
CA GLN A 22 -5.51 -1.49 -8.67
C GLN A 22 -4.10 -0.96 -8.95
N GLN A 23 -3.93 -0.24 -10.07
CA GLN A 23 -2.71 0.53 -10.33
C GLN A 23 -2.73 1.83 -9.53
N VAL A 24 -1.62 2.09 -8.86
CA VAL A 24 -1.42 3.28 -8.02
C VAL A 24 -0.05 3.88 -8.30
N SER A 25 0.04 5.20 -8.23
CA SER A 25 1.31 5.92 -8.22
C SER A 25 1.70 6.30 -6.80
N PHE A 26 2.99 6.23 -6.51
CA PHE A 26 3.54 6.56 -5.20
C PHE A 26 4.98 7.01 -5.31
N LYS A 27 5.50 7.64 -4.24
CA LYS A 27 6.91 8.02 -4.17
C LYS A 27 7.74 6.89 -3.55
N HIS A 28 8.69 6.37 -4.30
CA HIS A 28 9.68 5.40 -3.83
C HIS A 28 11.09 5.93 -4.11
N LYS A 29 11.97 5.94 -3.10
CA LYS A 29 13.36 6.46 -3.22
C LYS A 29 13.44 7.84 -3.90
N LYS A 30 12.54 8.76 -3.53
CA LYS A 30 12.38 10.13 -4.08
C LYS A 30 11.98 10.20 -5.56
N LYS A 31 11.64 9.08 -6.21
CA LYS A 31 11.08 9.02 -7.57
C LYS A 31 9.61 8.66 -7.51
N GLN A 32 8.80 9.20 -8.42
CA GLN A 32 7.42 8.74 -8.58
C GLN A 32 7.44 7.46 -9.41
N VAL A 33 6.82 6.41 -8.88
CA VAL A 33 6.79 5.08 -9.46
C VAL A 33 5.34 4.60 -9.50
N VAL A 34 5.01 3.84 -10.54
CA VAL A 34 3.73 3.18 -10.67
C VAL A 34 3.87 1.74 -10.19
N GLY A 35 2.83 1.23 -9.55
CA GLY A 35 2.79 -0.13 -9.09
C GLY A 35 1.37 -0.65 -8.92
N THR A 36 1.26 -1.93 -8.60
CA THR A 36 -0.03 -2.60 -8.43
C THR A 36 -0.22 -3.02 -6.98
N ILE A 37 -1.40 -2.74 -6.42
CA ILE A 37 -1.74 -3.20 -5.07
C ILE A 37 -1.90 -4.72 -5.09
N VAL A 38 -1.11 -5.41 -4.27
CA VAL A 38 -1.18 -6.87 -4.08
C VAL A 38 -2.04 -7.22 -2.88
N SER A 39 -1.98 -6.43 -1.81
CA SER A 39 -2.78 -6.68 -0.60
C SER A 39 -3.07 -5.39 0.15
N LEU A 40 -4.28 -5.28 0.67
CA LEU A 40 -4.71 -4.17 1.52
C LEU A 40 -4.50 -4.53 3.01
N LEU A 41 -3.87 -3.64 3.76
CA LEU A 41 -3.75 -3.71 5.22
C LEU A 41 -4.59 -2.58 5.83
N ASN A 42 -4.75 -2.54 7.15
CA ASN A 42 -5.66 -1.58 7.78
C ASN A 42 -5.33 -0.10 7.50
N ASN A 43 -4.04 0.25 7.46
CA ASN A 43 -3.56 1.63 7.29
C ASN A 43 -2.56 1.79 6.11
N SER A 44 -2.33 0.73 5.36
CA SER A 44 -1.32 0.68 4.29
C SER A 44 -1.67 -0.38 3.25
N ALA A 45 -1.12 -0.25 2.05
CA ALA A 45 -1.18 -1.29 1.03
C ALA A 45 0.22 -1.85 0.75
N VAL A 46 0.28 -3.12 0.36
CA VAL A 46 1.46 -3.72 -0.26
C VAL A 46 1.35 -3.49 -1.75
N VAL A 47 2.36 -2.85 -2.32
CA VAL A 47 2.41 -2.49 -3.74
C VAL A 47 3.63 -3.12 -4.39
N THR A 48 3.46 -3.69 -5.58
CA THR A 48 4.56 -4.14 -6.44
C THR A 48 5.11 -2.99 -7.26
N LEU A 49 6.43 -2.87 -7.32
CA LEU A 49 7.09 -1.89 -8.17
C LEU A 49 7.12 -2.39 -9.62
N SER A 50 6.38 -1.76 -10.53
CA SER A 50 6.53 -1.98 -11.98
C SER A 50 7.60 -1.03 -12.51
N ILE A 51 8.86 -1.27 -12.15
CA ILE A 51 9.98 -0.52 -12.73
C ILE A 51 10.17 -1.05 -14.16
N ALA A 52 10.05 -0.16 -15.15
CA ALA A 52 10.03 -0.48 -16.57
C ALA A 52 11.33 -1.10 -17.15
N GLN A 53 12.26 -1.57 -16.31
CA GLN A 53 13.42 -2.34 -16.73
C GLN A 53 13.65 -3.50 -15.77
N VAL A 54 13.15 -4.66 -16.22
CA VAL A 54 13.58 -6.03 -15.95
C VAL A 54 14.62 -6.15 -14.82
N SER A 55 14.14 -6.50 -13.62
CA SER A 55 14.90 -7.36 -12.74
C SER A 55 13.96 -8.41 -12.17
N VAL A 56 14.44 -9.64 -12.07
CA VAL A 56 13.70 -10.91 -11.91
C VAL A 56 12.95 -11.02 -10.56
N THR A 57 12.89 -9.94 -9.79
CA THR A 57 12.18 -9.82 -8.52
C THR A 57 11.34 -8.55 -8.53
N SER A 58 10.02 -8.68 -8.65
CA SER A 58 9.10 -7.57 -8.40
C SER A 58 9.27 -7.14 -6.94
N GLU A 59 10.03 -6.07 -6.69
CA GLU A 59 10.21 -5.51 -5.36
C GLU A 59 8.82 -5.14 -4.79
N LYS A 60 8.48 -5.66 -3.61
CA LYS A 60 7.25 -5.35 -2.89
C LYS A 60 7.55 -4.30 -1.84
N THR A 61 6.69 -3.29 -1.72
CA THR A 61 6.84 -2.21 -0.75
C THR A 61 5.54 -1.95 -0.02
N VAL A 62 5.62 -1.63 1.27
CA VAL A 62 4.47 -1.27 2.10
C VAL A 62 4.35 0.26 2.12
N ILE A 63 3.18 0.77 1.80
CA ILE A 63 2.94 2.22 1.67
C ILE A 63 1.63 2.58 2.34
N SER A 64 1.65 3.65 3.15
CA SER A 64 0.43 4.19 3.74
C SER A 64 -0.49 4.77 2.67
N TYR A 65 -1.81 4.59 2.85
CA TYR A 65 -2.83 5.10 1.92
C TYR A 65 -2.71 6.60 1.62
N LYS A 66 -2.26 7.42 2.58
CA LYS A 66 -2.02 8.87 2.39
C LYS A 66 -1.03 9.21 1.28
N ASN A 67 -0.10 8.28 1.02
CA ASN A 67 0.97 8.48 0.05
C ASN A 67 0.69 7.74 -1.28
N LEU A 68 -0.48 7.10 -1.40
CA LEU A 68 -0.94 6.45 -2.62
C LEU A 68 -1.86 7.38 -3.39
N VAL A 69 -1.65 7.44 -4.70
CA VAL A 69 -2.52 8.15 -5.63
C VAL A 69 -3.06 7.12 -6.62
N ALA A 70 -4.38 6.94 -6.63
CA ALA A 70 -5.05 6.15 -7.65
C ALA A 70 -4.80 6.78 -9.03
N ILE A 71 -4.42 5.95 -10.01
CA ILE A 71 -4.30 6.34 -11.41
C ILE A 71 -5.64 6.06 -12.11
#